data_AF-A0A8B9HRW2-F1
#
_entry.id   AF-A0A8B9HRW2-F1
#
_cell.length_a   1.000
_cell.length_b   1.000
_cell.length_c   1.000
_cell.angle_alpha   90.00
_cell.angle_beta   90.00
_cell.angle_gamma   90.00
#
_symmetry.space_group_name_H-M   'P 1'
#
loop_
_entity.id
_entity.type
_entity.pdbx_description
1 polymer ?
#
loop_
_entity_poly.entity_id
_entity_poly.type
_entity_poly.pdbx_seq_one_letter_code
_entity_poly.pdbx_strand_id
1 'polypeptide(L)'
;NALLIVCFQLSQRPTVEELRQAKILIRFCDYVEVADAQDYDRRADKPWTRLTAADKAAIRKELNDYKSNEMEVHESSRHLTRFHRP
;
A
#
# COMPACT_ATOMS: atom_id res chain seq x y z
N ASN A 1 -10.78 39.79 0.48
CA ASN A 1 -11.15 39.40 1.85
C ASN A 1 -11.10 37.87 2.09
N ALA A 2 -11.28 37.00 1.09
CA ALA A 2 -11.11 35.53 1.29
C ALA A 2 -9.63 35.05 1.25
N LEU A 3 -8.78 35.66 0.41
CA LEU A 3 -7.37 35.22 0.24
C LEU A 3 -6.52 35.36 1.51
N LEU A 4 -6.76 36.39 2.32
CA LEU A 4 -6.00 36.69 3.54
C LEU A 4 -6.27 35.67 4.65
N ILE A 5 -7.49 35.13 4.71
CA ILE A 5 -7.92 34.12 5.70
C ILE A 5 -7.26 32.76 5.41
N VAL A 6 -7.16 32.37 4.13
CA VAL A 6 -6.51 31.11 3.73
C VAL A 6 -5.02 31.12 4.04
N CYS A 7 -4.31 32.22 3.75
CA CYS A 7 -2.89 32.35 4.12
C CYS A 7 -2.67 32.28 5.64
N PHE A 8 -3.54 32.90 6.44
CA PHE A 8 -3.42 32.88 7.90
C PHE A 8 -3.63 31.46 8.46
N GLN A 9 -4.65 30.74 8.02
CA GLN A 9 -4.90 29.36 8.46
C GLN A 9 -3.79 28.38 8.07
N LEU A 10 -3.16 28.55 6.91
CA LEU A 10 -2.03 27.72 6.48
C LEU A 10 -0.70 28.07 7.17
N SER A 11 -0.61 29.24 7.83
CA SER A 11 0.58 29.69 8.55
C SER A 11 0.62 29.25 10.01
N GLN A 12 -0.48 28.73 10.56
CA GLN A 12 -0.53 28.26 11.94
C GLN A 12 0.17 26.91 12.07
N ARG A 13 1.43 26.95 12.48
CA ARG A 13 2.15 25.76 12.92
C ARG A 13 1.89 25.57 14.42
N PRO A 14 1.44 24.39 14.85
CA PRO A 14 1.28 24.10 16.26
C PRO A 14 2.63 24.23 16.97
N THR A 15 2.58 24.69 18.22
CA THR A 15 3.78 24.82 19.03
C THR A 15 4.36 23.45 19.38
N VAL A 16 5.64 23.38 19.74
CA VAL A 16 6.28 22.13 20.18
C VAL A 16 5.54 21.52 21.37
N GLU A 17 4.99 22.36 22.24
CA GLU A 17 4.23 21.93 23.42
C GLU A 17 2.86 21.32 23.03
N GLU A 18 2.16 21.89 22.06
CA GLU A 18 0.94 21.31 21.49
C GLU A 18 1.21 19.95 20.84
N LEU A 19 2.32 19.81 20.12
CA LEU A 19 2.75 18.55 19.51
C LEU A 19 3.12 17.49 20.57
N ARG A 20 3.69 17.89 21.70
CA ARG A 20 3.96 17.01 22.86
C ARG A 20 2.68 16.56 23.54
N GLN A 21 1.76 17.49 23.80
CA GLN A 21 0.47 17.22 24.44
C GLN A 21 -0.37 16.26 23.59
N ALA A 22 -0.35 16.43 22.27
CA ALA A 22 -1.01 15.56 21.30
C ALA A 22 -0.25 14.24 21.03
N LYS A 23 0.91 14.01 21.68
CA LYS A 23 1.79 12.83 21.49
C LYS A 23 2.20 12.58 20.03
N ILE A 24 2.29 13.64 19.23
CA ILE A 24 2.65 13.58 17.80
C ILE A 24 4.17 13.45 17.62
N LEU A 25 4.95 13.82 18.65
CA LEU A 25 6.41 13.71 18.62
C LEU A 25 6.86 12.25 18.83
N ILE A 26 6.75 11.44 17.78
CA ILE A 26 7.47 10.17 17.69
C ILE A 26 8.98 10.46 17.68
N ARG A 27 9.74 9.66 18.42
CA ARG A 27 11.21 9.72 18.44
C ARG A 27 11.74 8.47 17.75
N PHE A 28 12.63 8.66 16.80
CA PHE A 28 13.39 7.58 16.21
C PHE A 28 14.70 7.42 16.98
N CYS A 29 15.14 6.18 17.19
CA CYS A 29 16.45 5.91 17.76
C CYS A 29 17.48 6.05 16.64
N ASP A 30 18.57 6.78 16.90
CA ASP A 30 19.66 6.94 15.93
C ASP A 30 20.60 5.73 15.90
N TYR A 31 20.47 4.81 16.88
CA TYR A 31 21.22 3.56 16.93
C TYR A 31 20.51 2.47 16.13
N VAL A 32 21.21 1.90 15.16
CA VAL A 32 20.74 0.80 14.31
C VAL A 32 21.59 -0.44 14.60
N GLU A 33 20.95 -1.50 15.10
CA GLU A 33 21.59 -2.81 15.25
C GLU A 33 21.76 -3.49 13.89
N VAL A 34 22.96 -4.02 13.65
CA VAL A 34 23.30 -4.74 12.42
C VAL A 34 23.74 -6.15 12.80
N ALA A 35 23.21 -7.14 12.09
CA ALA A 35 23.56 -8.54 12.23
C ALA A 35 23.72 -9.18 10.85
N ASP A 36 24.54 -10.22 10.77
CA ASP A 36 24.77 -10.93 9.51
C ASP A 36 23.52 -11.68 9.06
N ALA A 37 23.16 -11.50 7.80
CA ALA A 37 22.13 -12.32 7.16
C ALA A 37 22.75 -13.64 6.71
N GLN A 38 21.91 -14.67 6.54
CA GLN A 38 22.36 -15.94 5.97
C GLN A 38 22.98 -15.72 4.58
N ASP A 39 24.13 -16.33 4.33
CA ASP A 39 24.81 -16.31 3.02
C ASP A 39 24.44 -17.55 2.22
N TYR A 40 23.40 -17.43 1.41
CA TYR A 40 22.94 -18.48 0.50
C TYR A 40 22.35 -17.86 -0.77
N ASP A 41 22.27 -18.67 -1.82
CA ASP A 41 21.70 -18.25 -3.10
C ASP A 41 20.18 -18.06 -3.01
N ARG A 42 19.75 -16.80 -3.10
CA ARG A 42 18.33 -16.39 -3.10
C ARG A 42 17.74 -16.24 -4.50
N ARG A 43 18.48 -16.61 -5.56
CA ARG A 43 17.98 -16.49 -6.92
C ARG A 43 16.81 -17.44 -7.13
N ALA A 44 15.75 -16.88 -7.70
CA ALA A 44 14.59 -17.63 -8.16
C ALA A 44 14.24 -17.17 -9.58
N ASP A 45 13.69 -18.09 -10.37
CA ASP A 45 13.16 -17.74 -11.68
C ASP A 45 11.98 -16.75 -11.55
N LYS A 46 11.80 -15.92 -12.57
CA LYS A 46 10.74 -14.89 -12.61
C LYS A 46 9.75 -15.22 -13.73
N PRO A 47 8.88 -16.23 -13.58
CA PRO A 47 8.04 -16.73 -14.66
C PRO A 47 7.08 -15.68 -15.21
N TRP A 48 6.68 -14.70 -14.39
CA TRP A 48 5.83 -13.57 -14.82
C TRP A 48 6.44 -12.70 -15.92
N THR A 49 7.76 -12.75 -16.12
CA THR A 49 8.45 -11.99 -17.17
C THR A 49 8.25 -12.57 -18.57
N ARG A 50 7.87 -13.85 -18.67
CA ARG A 50 7.71 -14.58 -19.94
C ARG A 50 6.24 -14.77 -20.35
N LEU A 51 5.30 -14.12 -19.67
CA LEU A 51 3.87 -14.21 -19.97
C LEU A 51 3.54 -13.47 -21.27
N THR A 52 2.96 -14.21 -22.23
CA THR A 52 2.45 -13.65 -23.48
C THR A 52 1.17 -12.85 -23.25
N ALA A 53 0.71 -12.12 -24.27
CA ALA A 53 -0.58 -11.43 -24.22
C ALA A 53 -1.75 -12.42 -24.03
N ALA A 54 -1.66 -13.60 -24.65
CA ALA A 54 -2.66 -14.66 -24.53
C ALA A 54 -2.69 -15.24 -23.11
N ASP A 55 -1.52 -15.54 -22.52
CA ASP A 55 -1.44 -16.05 -21.14
C ASP A 55 -2.06 -15.04 -20.16
N LYS A 56 -1.74 -13.76 -20.32
CA LYS A 56 -2.31 -12.71 -19.48
C LYS A 56 -3.83 -12.63 -19.64
N ALA A 57 -4.38 -12.84 -20.84
CA ALA A 57 -5.82 -12.84 -21.06
C ALA A 57 -6.49 -14.05 -20.39
N ALA A 58 -5.90 -15.24 -20.53
CA ALA A 58 -6.36 -16.45 -19.87
C ALA A 58 -6.36 -16.29 -18.33
N ILE A 59 -5.26 -15.80 -17.75
CA ILE A 59 -5.13 -15.57 -16.31
C ILE A 59 -6.16 -14.55 -15.81
N ARG A 60 -6.42 -13.47 -16.56
CA ARG A 60 -7.45 -12.47 -16.18
C ARG A 60 -8.84 -13.10 -16.13
N LYS A 61 -9.18 -13.93 -17.11
CA LYS A 61 -10.45 -14.66 -17.15
C LYS A 61 -10.56 -15.61 -15.95
N GLU A 62 -9.56 -16.45 -15.74
CA GLU A 62 -9.53 -17.41 -14.62
C GLU A 62 -9.69 -16.70 -13.26
N LEU A 63 -8.95 -15.61 -13.03
CA LEU A 63 -9.05 -14.84 -11.79
C LEU A 63 -10.44 -14.21 -11.58
N ASN A 64 -11.09 -13.76 -12.66
CA ASN A 64 -12.44 -13.20 -12.56
C ASN A 64 -13.48 -14.28 -12.27
N ASP A 65 -13.33 -15.46 -12.88
CA ASP A 65 -14.21 -16.60 -12.66
C ASP A 65 -14.09 -17.10 -11.21
N TYR A 66 -12.86 -17.25 -10.71
CA TYR A 66 -12.59 -17.60 -9.30
C TYR A 66 -13.19 -16.57 -8.33
N LYS A 67 -12.95 -15.27 -8.57
CA LYS A 67 -13.46 -14.20 -7.69
C LYS A 67 -14.98 -14.10 -7.66
N SER A 68 -15.64 -14.49 -8.74
CA SER A 68 -17.10 -14.43 -8.85
C SER A 68 -17.78 -15.63 -8.21
N ASN A 69 -17.18 -16.82 -8.33
CA ASN A 69 -17.87 -18.09 -8.07
C ASN A 69 -17.33 -18.86 -6.87
N GLU A 70 -16.06 -18.67 -6.50
CA GLU A 70 -15.36 -19.52 -5.52
C GLU A 70 -14.81 -18.73 -4.33
N MET A 71 -14.32 -17.50 -4.57
CA MET A 71 -13.71 -16.70 -3.52
C MET A 71 -14.76 -16.14 -2.57
N GLU A 72 -14.76 -16.62 -1.32
CA GLU A 72 -15.65 -16.09 -0.29
C GLU A 72 -15.25 -14.65 0.08
N VAL A 73 -16.21 -13.74 -0.02
CA VAL A 73 -16.04 -12.34 0.36
C VAL A 73 -17.25 -11.91 1.17
N HIS A 74 -16.99 -11.33 2.34
CA HIS A 74 -18.03 -10.75 3.18
C HIS A 74 -18.89 -9.77 2.38
N GLU A 75 -20.21 -9.81 2.57
CA GLU A 75 -21.17 -9.07 1.73
C GLU A 75 -20.87 -7.58 1.64
N SER A 76 -20.54 -6.94 2.78
CA SER A 76 -20.18 -5.52 2.83
C SER A 76 -18.89 -5.18 2.07
N SER A 77 -18.04 -6.16 1.80
CA SER A 77 -16.72 -5.98 1.18
C SER A 77 -16.68 -6.40 -0.30
N ARG A 78 -17.77 -6.93 -0.86
CA ARG A 78 -17.81 -7.38 -2.27
C ARG A 78 -17.43 -6.30 -3.28
N HIS A 79 -17.70 -5.03 -2.97
CA HIS A 79 -17.33 -3.90 -3.82
C HIS A 79 -15.81 -3.65 -3.89
N LEU A 80 -15.02 -4.24 -2.98
CA LEU A 80 -13.56 -4.17 -2.98
C LEU A 80 -12.91 -5.27 -3.83
N THR A 81 -13.69 -6.27 -4.28
CA THR A 81 -13.17 -7.36 -5.11
C THR A 81 -12.61 -6.81 -6.42
N ARG A 82 -11.28 -6.91 -6.59
CA ARG A 82 -10.59 -6.39 -7.77
C ARG A 82 -10.77 -7.34 -8.96
N PHE A 83 -11.72 -7.06 -9.83
CA PHE A 83 -11.86 -7.74 -11.13
C PHE A 83 -10.90 -7.18 -12.18
N HIS A 84 -10.41 -8.02 -13.08
CA HIS A 84 -9.55 -7.63 -14.20
C HIS A 84 -10.36 -7.38 -15.48
N ARG A 85 -9.84 -6.58 -16.41
CA ARG A 85 -10.47 -6.40 -17.72
C ARG A 85 -10.36 -7.71 -18.53
N PRO A 86 -11.35 -8.07 -19.35
CA PRO A 86 -11.21 -9.15 -20.34
C PRO A 86 -9.96 -8.96 -21.21
#